data_AF-A0A966LT45-F1
#
_entry.id   AF-A0A966LT45-F1
#
_cell.length_a   1.000
_cell.length_b   1.000
_cell.length_c   1.000
_cell.angle_alpha   90.00
_cell.angle_beta   90.00
_cell.angle_gamma   90.00
#
_symmetry.space_group_name_H-M   'P 1'
#
loop_
_entity.id
_entity.type
_entity.pdbx_description
1 polymer ?
#
loop_
_entity_poly.entity_id
_entity_poly.type
_entity_poly.pdbx_seq_one_letter_code
_entity_poly.pdbx_strand_id
1 'polypeptide(L)'
;MNKQQLANKIWESANKMRSKIEANEYKDYILGFIFYKFLSDKQVRFMQGKGATAEEIAQLSEDDAETVKYIQSNIGYFIAYKDLFSTWLAIGKSFDVSNVRDALSAFDRLIDPNYKKVFDNIFETLQTGLSKLGESSGSQTKAISDLLQLIKDIPMDGKQDYDVLGFIYEYLISSFAANAGKKAGEFYTPHEVSLLMSEIVAEHVKDRKEIQIYDPTSGSGSLLINIGRSVAKHMDDADNIKYFAQELKQNTYNLTRMNLVMRGILPSNITTRNGDTLENDWPYFDESDPVGSYNPLYVDAVVSNPPYSQQWDPDGKDTDPRYA
;
A
#
# COMPACT_ATOMS: atom_id res chain seq x y z
N MET A 1 13.94 -16.98 14.53
CA MET A 1 13.20 -15.79 15.00
C MET A 1 11.79 -15.90 14.43
N ASN A 2 10.75 -15.84 15.25
CA ASN A 2 9.37 -15.90 14.76
C ASN A 2 8.89 -14.52 14.25
N LYS A 3 7.76 -14.46 13.55
CA LYS A 3 7.22 -13.22 12.96
C LYS A 3 6.98 -12.10 13.99
N GLN A 4 6.54 -12.46 15.20
CA GLN A 4 6.34 -11.49 16.29
C GLN A 4 7.65 -10.89 16.77
N GLN A 5 8.69 -11.72 16.96
CA GLN A 5 10.01 -11.26 17.36
C GLN A 5 10.64 -10.34 16.30
N LEU A 6 10.47 -10.68 15.01
CA LEU A 6 10.94 -9.82 13.92
C LEU A 6 10.17 -8.49 13.90
N ALA A 7 8.83 -8.52 14.00
CA ALA A 7 8.00 -7.32 14.07
C ALA A 7 8.38 -6.42 15.27
N ASN A 8 8.57 -7.01 16.44
CA ASN A 8 9.02 -6.30 17.64
C ASN A 8 10.41 -5.69 17.46
N LYS A 9 11.36 -6.44 16.89
CA LYS A 9 12.72 -5.94 16.61
C LYS A 9 12.69 -4.75 15.66
N ILE A 10 11.88 -4.82 14.60
CA ILE A 10 11.70 -3.72 13.64
C ILE A 10 11.08 -2.52 14.35
N TRP A 11 10.01 -2.72 15.10
CA TRP A 11 9.34 -1.67 15.87
C TRP A 11 10.26 -0.98 16.88
N GLU A 12 11.01 -1.74 17.68
CA GLU A 12 11.94 -1.21 18.67
C GLU A 12 13.09 -0.42 18.02
N SER A 13 13.61 -0.92 16.90
CA SER A 13 14.68 -0.25 16.16
C SER A 13 14.17 1.02 15.49
N ALA A 14 12.98 0.97 14.87
CA ALA A 14 12.28 2.13 14.33
C ALA A 14 12.08 3.22 15.39
N ASN A 15 11.65 2.85 16.61
CA ASN A 15 11.49 3.78 17.72
C ASN A 15 12.80 4.42 18.19
N LYS A 16 13.92 3.71 18.11
CA LYS A 16 15.25 4.27 18.43
C LYS A 16 15.72 5.23 17.34
N MET A 17 15.50 4.85 16.08
CA MET A 17 15.97 5.60 14.91
C MET A 17 15.17 6.88 14.66
N ARG A 18 13.88 6.90 14.99
CA ARG A 18 13.03 8.07 14.71
C ARG A 18 13.52 9.34 15.42
N SER A 19 14.13 9.24 16.61
CA SER A 19 14.71 10.29 17.48
C SER A 19 14.07 11.70 17.43
N LYS A 20 14.17 12.42 16.31
CA LYS A 20 13.62 13.78 16.08
C LYS A 20 12.37 13.83 15.18
N ILE A 21 11.90 12.69 14.67
CA ILE A 21 10.77 12.57 13.75
C ILE A 21 9.54 12.09 14.51
N GLU A 22 8.41 12.75 14.28
CA GLU A 22 7.12 12.35 14.83
C GLU A 22 6.74 10.93 14.39
N ALA A 23 6.18 10.14 15.31
CA ALA A 23 5.88 8.73 15.03
C ALA A 23 4.98 8.53 13.81
N ASN A 24 4.00 9.43 13.62
CA ASN A 24 3.09 9.38 12.47
C ASN A 24 3.77 9.69 11.13
N GLU A 25 4.83 10.51 11.12
CA GLU A 25 5.60 10.78 9.89
C GLU A 25 6.58 9.63 9.60
N TYR A 26 7.27 9.12 10.63
CA TYR A 26 8.24 8.04 10.45
C TYR A 26 7.59 6.76 9.93
N LYS A 27 6.33 6.51 10.32
CA LYS A 27 5.46 5.43 9.79
C LYS A 27 5.46 5.42 8.27
N ASP A 28 5.19 6.56 7.64
CA ASP A 28 5.04 6.64 6.19
C ASP A 28 6.36 6.28 5.48
N TYR A 29 7.51 6.59 6.10
CA TYR A 29 8.83 6.28 5.54
C TYR A 29 9.16 4.79 5.64
N ILE A 30 9.04 4.18 6.82
CA ILE A 30 9.35 2.75 7.00
C ILE A 30 8.41 1.88 6.15
N LEU A 31 7.11 2.20 6.11
CA LEU A 31 6.15 1.45 5.32
C LEU A 31 6.40 1.64 3.82
N GLY A 32 6.79 2.84 3.37
CA GLY A 32 7.21 3.10 2.00
C GLY A 32 8.44 2.29 1.58
N PHE A 33 9.47 2.21 2.42
CA PHE A 33 10.66 1.39 2.12
C PHE A 33 10.38 -0.12 2.15
N ILE A 34 9.51 -0.59 3.04
CA ILE A 34 9.05 -2.00 3.04
C ILE A 34 8.31 -2.31 1.74
N PHE A 35 7.44 -1.39 1.29
CA PHE A 35 6.74 -1.54 0.03
C PHE A 35 7.69 -1.52 -1.17
N TYR A 36 8.66 -0.61 -1.21
CA TYR A 36 9.67 -0.58 -2.27
C TYR A 36 10.47 -1.89 -2.33
N LYS A 37 10.90 -2.42 -1.18
CA LYS A 37 11.54 -3.74 -1.09
C LYS A 37 10.62 -4.85 -1.64
N PHE A 38 9.34 -4.83 -1.29
CA PHE A 38 8.36 -5.80 -1.83
C PHE A 38 8.29 -5.75 -3.36
N LEU A 39 8.23 -4.55 -3.96
CA LEU A 39 8.19 -4.40 -5.42
C LEU A 39 9.49 -4.87 -6.08
N SER A 40 10.64 -4.45 -5.55
CA SER A 40 11.96 -4.90 -6.00
C SER A 40 12.06 -6.43 -6.00
N ASP A 41 11.72 -7.07 -4.87
CA ASP A 41 11.77 -8.53 -4.73
C ASP A 41 10.71 -9.23 -5.60
N LYS A 42 9.55 -8.59 -5.83
CA LYS A 42 8.50 -9.12 -6.74
C LYS A 42 8.99 -9.14 -8.19
N GLN A 43 9.66 -8.09 -8.66
CA GLN A 43 10.21 -8.07 -10.02
C GLN A 43 11.31 -9.12 -10.19
N VAL A 44 12.25 -9.22 -9.25
CA VAL A 44 13.30 -10.26 -9.30
C VAL A 44 12.69 -11.65 -9.35
N ARG A 45 11.69 -11.94 -8.50
CA ARG A 45 10.97 -13.23 -8.53
C ARG A 45 10.21 -13.46 -9.82
N PHE A 46 9.59 -12.42 -10.38
CA PHE A 46 8.91 -12.51 -11.67
C PHE A 46 9.90 -12.95 -12.77
N MET A 47 11.06 -12.30 -12.85
CA MET A 47 12.11 -12.64 -13.82
C MET A 47 12.66 -14.06 -13.62
N GLN A 48 12.96 -14.43 -12.37
CA GLN A 48 13.40 -15.79 -12.03
C GLN A 48 12.34 -16.84 -12.37
N GLY A 49 11.06 -16.54 -12.16
CA GLY A 49 9.94 -17.40 -12.54
C GLY A 49 9.78 -17.57 -14.05
N LYS A 50 10.35 -16.66 -14.86
CA LYS A 50 10.47 -16.77 -16.32
C LYS A 50 11.80 -17.41 -16.78
N GLY A 51 12.64 -17.85 -15.83
CA GLY A 51 13.91 -18.53 -16.11
C GLY A 51 15.12 -17.60 -16.21
N ALA A 52 15.00 -16.32 -15.87
CA ALA A 52 16.12 -15.39 -15.97
C ALA A 52 17.24 -15.72 -14.97
N THR A 53 18.50 -15.64 -15.42
CA THR A 53 19.68 -15.87 -14.57
C THR A 53 20.03 -14.63 -13.75
N ALA A 54 20.94 -14.79 -12.78
CA ALA A 54 21.44 -13.67 -11.99
C ALA A 54 22.19 -12.64 -12.86
N GLU A 55 22.90 -13.11 -13.89
CA GLU A 55 23.61 -12.25 -14.85
C GLU A 55 22.63 -11.43 -15.69
N GLU A 56 21.54 -12.02 -16.15
CA GLU A 56 20.49 -11.30 -16.90
C GLU A 56 19.79 -10.26 -16.03
N ILE A 57 19.51 -10.59 -14.76
CA ILE A 57 18.96 -9.63 -13.79
C ILE A 57 19.95 -8.46 -13.55
N ALA A 58 21.25 -8.74 -13.55
CA ALA A 58 22.28 -7.71 -13.41
C ALA A 58 22.38 -6.76 -14.62
N GLN A 59 21.78 -7.12 -15.76
CA GLN A 59 21.71 -6.27 -16.96
C GLN A 59 20.41 -5.47 -17.08
N LEU A 60 19.48 -5.55 -16.11
CA LEU A 60 18.24 -4.77 -16.17
C LEU A 60 18.55 -3.27 -16.20
N SER A 61 18.32 -2.65 -17.35
CA SER A 61 18.50 -1.22 -17.60
C SER A 61 17.26 -0.63 -18.26
N GLU A 62 17.04 0.67 -18.06
CA GLU A 62 16.01 1.43 -18.79
C GLU A 62 16.27 1.50 -20.29
N ASP A 63 17.52 1.30 -20.72
CA ASP A 63 17.91 1.36 -22.13
C ASP A 63 17.40 0.16 -22.95
N ASP A 64 17.04 -0.94 -22.28
CA ASP A 64 16.43 -2.11 -22.91
C ASP A 64 14.90 -1.97 -22.91
N ALA A 65 14.39 -1.23 -23.91
CA ALA A 65 12.98 -0.94 -24.05
C ALA A 65 12.08 -2.20 -24.16
N GLU A 66 12.60 -3.30 -24.72
CA GLU A 66 11.82 -4.54 -24.85
C GLU A 66 11.63 -5.20 -23.48
N THR A 67 12.70 -5.34 -22.71
CA THR A 67 12.64 -5.90 -21.35
C THR A 67 11.82 -5.02 -20.41
N VAL A 68 11.99 -3.69 -20.49
CA VAL A 68 11.20 -2.72 -19.71
C VAL A 68 9.71 -2.93 -19.97
N LYS A 69 9.31 -2.93 -21.25
CA LYS A 69 7.90 -3.08 -21.63
C LYS A 69 7.34 -4.44 -21.23
N TYR A 70 8.11 -5.52 -21.39
CA TYR A 70 7.68 -6.86 -21.00
C TYR A 70 7.38 -6.95 -19.51
N ILE A 71 8.26 -6.43 -18.66
CA ILE A 71 8.06 -6.44 -17.20
C ILE A 71 6.86 -5.54 -16.83
N GLN A 72 6.81 -4.32 -17.35
CA GLN A 72 5.72 -3.36 -17.13
C GLN A 72 4.34 -3.96 -17.42
N SER A 73 4.15 -4.58 -18.58
CA SER A 73 2.85 -5.14 -18.96
C SER A 73 2.44 -6.38 -18.15
N ASN A 74 3.35 -7.00 -17.39
CA ASN A 74 3.04 -8.16 -16.54
C ASN A 74 2.85 -7.80 -15.06
N ILE A 75 3.67 -6.89 -14.51
CA ILE A 75 3.65 -6.57 -13.08
C ILE A 75 3.33 -5.10 -12.76
N GLY A 76 3.23 -4.25 -13.79
CA GLY A 76 2.74 -2.87 -13.72
C GLY A 76 3.81 -1.79 -13.62
N TYR A 77 5.09 -2.14 -13.47
CA TYR A 77 6.20 -1.21 -13.31
C TYR A 77 7.53 -1.86 -13.73
N PHE A 78 8.59 -1.06 -13.80
CA PHE A 78 9.96 -1.54 -13.97
C PHE A 78 10.91 -0.84 -12.97
N ILE A 79 11.83 -1.61 -12.39
CA ILE A 79 12.92 -1.15 -11.53
C ILE A 79 14.25 -1.58 -12.16
N ALA A 80 15.13 -0.64 -12.51
CA ALA A 80 16.44 -0.97 -13.07
C ALA A 80 17.33 -1.69 -12.03
N TYR A 81 18.34 -2.45 -12.48
CA TYR A 81 19.22 -3.20 -11.59
C TYR A 81 19.88 -2.30 -10.53
N LYS A 82 20.34 -1.11 -10.93
CA LYS A 82 20.94 -0.09 -10.02
C LYS A 82 19.98 0.37 -8.91
N ASP A 83 18.68 0.26 -9.15
CA ASP A 83 17.61 0.75 -8.29
C ASP A 83 16.97 -0.38 -7.46
N LEU A 84 17.33 -1.64 -7.71
CA LEU A 84 16.86 -2.75 -6.87
C LEU A 84 17.32 -2.57 -5.42
N PHE A 85 16.44 -2.93 -4.49
CA PHE A 85 16.72 -2.89 -3.05
C PHE A 85 17.98 -3.70 -2.69
N SER A 86 18.17 -4.86 -3.33
CA SER A 86 19.37 -5.69 -3.17
C SER A 86 20.64 -5.00 -3.64
N THR A 87 20.55 -4.20 -4.70
CA THR A 87 21.69 -3.47 -5.27
C THR A 87 22.11 -2.33 -4.35
N TRP A 88 21.15 -1.60 -3.77
CA TRP A 88 21.44 -0.59 -2.75
C TRP A 88 22.20 -1.18 -1.55
N LEU A 89 21.80 -2.37 -1.09
CA LEU A 89 22.53 -3.06 -0.02
C LEU A 89 23.94 -3.48 -0.45
N ALA A 90 24.12 -3.90 -1.70
CA ALA A 90 25.39 -4.40 -2.22
C ALA A 90 26.44 -3.30 -2.44
N ILE A 91 26.03 -2.10 -2.89
CA ILE A 91 26.96 -0.98 -3.14
C ILE A 91 27.50 -0.35 -1.84
N GLY A 92 26.90 -0.66 -0.68
CA GLY A 92 27.48 -0.40 0.64
C GLY A 92 27.83 1.08 0.85
N LYS A 93 29.13 1.39 1.02
CA LYS A 93 29.60 2.75 1.29
C LYS A 93 29.36 3.75 0.15
N SER A 94 29.13 3.25 -1.06
CA SER A 94 28.81 4.08 -2.24
C SER A 94 27.32 4.43 -2.33
N PHE A 95 26.48 3.88 -1.45
CA PHE A 95 25.07 4.23 -1.38
C PHE A 95 24.89 5.68 -0.90
N ASP A 96 24.00 6.41 -1.55
CA ASP A 96 23.61 7.77 -1.20
C ASP A 96 22.09 7.96 -1.31
N VAL A 97 21.54 8.91 -0.57
CA VAL A 97 20.12 9.29 -0.63
C VAL A 97 19.67 9.66 -2.06
N SER A 98 20.57 10.18 -2.90
CA SER A 98 20.30 10.41 -4.32
C SER A 98 19.90 9.14 -5.07
N ASN A 99 20.47 7.97 -4.74
CA ASN A 99 20.07 6.70 -5.35
C ASN A 99 18.58 6.40 -5.10
N VAL A 100 18.08 6.69 -3.89
CA VAL A 100 16.67 6.51 -3.57
C VAL A 100 15.81 7.54 -4.30
N ARG A 101 16.21 8.82 -4.32
CA ARG A 101 15.47 9.87 -5.02
C ARG A 101 15.32 9.56 -6.51
N ASP A 102 16.41 9.16 -7.14
CA ASP A 102 16.45 8.83 -8.57
C ASP A 102 15.57 7.63 -8.86
N ALA A 103 15.62 6.59 -8.02
CA ALA A 103 14.81 5.39 -8.20
C ALA A 103 13.31 5.61 -7.97
N LEU A 104 12.91 6.45 -6.99
CA LEU A 104 11.50 6.80 -6.80
C LEU A 104 10.98 7.61 -8.00
N SER A 105 11.78 8.56 -8.49
CA SER A 105 11.43 9.31 -9.70
C SER A 105 11.39 8.43 -10.95
N ALA A 106 12.29 7.46 -11.07
CA ALA A 106 12.30 6.49 -12.16
C ALA A 106 11.06 5.58 -12.07
N PHE A 107 10.70 5.13 -10.87
CA PHE A 107 9.53 4.29 -10.64
C PHE A 107 8.26 4.95 -11.20
N ASP A 108 7.98 6.22 -10.83
CA ASP A 108 6.80 6.95 -11.32
C ASP A 108 6.78 7.10 -12.85
N ARG A 109 7.95 7.32 -13.47
CA ARG A 109 8.09 7.40 -14.94
C ARG A 109 7.89 6.04 -15.62
N LEU A 110 8.20 4.94 -14.93
CA LEU A 110 8.25 3.59 -15.48
C LEU A 110 7.05 2.73 -15.03
N ILE A 111 5.94 3.36 -14.66
CA ILE A 111 4.65 2.70 -14.44
C ILE A 111 3.97 2.41 -15.79
N ASP A 112 3.45 1.18 -15.96
CA ASP A 112 2.59 0.86 -17.10
C ASP A 112 1.29 1.68 -17.02
N PRO A 113 0.83 2.33 -18.11
CA PRO A 113 -0.38 3.15 -18.10
C PRO A 113 -1.62 2.46 -17.51
N ASN A 114 -1.77 1.14 -17.67
CA ASN A 114 -2.91 0.39 -17.15
C ASN A 114 -2.90 0.22 -15.62
N TYR A 115 -1.74 0.42 -14.99
CA TYR A 115 -1.53 0.24 -13.56
C TYR A 115 -1.42 1.57 -12.80
N LYS A 116 -1.49 2.71 -13.50
CA LYS A 116 -1.41 4.05 -12.88
C LYS A 116 -2.43 4.25 -11.77
N LYS A 117 -3.66 3.76 -11.92
CA LYS A 117 -4.68 3.88 -10.85
C LYS A 117 -4.20 3.32 -9.50
N VAL A 118 -3.34 2.31 -9.52
CA VAL A 118 -2.79 1.69 -8.31
C VAL A 118 -1.46 2.33 -7.91
N PHE A 119 -0.52 2.52 -8.84
CA PHE A 119 0.85 2.90 -8.49
C PHE A 119 1.20 4.38 -8.61
N ASP A 120 0.40 5.19 -9.30
CA ASP A 120 0.72 6.60 -9.55
C ASP A 120 0.84 7.37 -8.23
N ASN A 121 1.96 8.09 -8.05
CA ASN A 121 2.30 8.85 -6.85
C ASN A 121 2.32 8.03 -5.54
N ILE A 122 2.44 6.69 -5.62
CA ILE A 122 2.38 5.83 -4.42
C ILE A 122 3.55 6.11 -3.45
N PHE A 123 4.67 6.60 -3.95
CA PHE A 123 5.86 6.94 -3.16
C PHE A 123 6.00 8.44 -2.85
N GLU A 124 5.03 9.28 -3.20
CA GLU A 124 5.10 10.74 -3.04
C GLU A 124 5.41 11.15 -1.58
N THR A 125 4.76 10.51 -0.60
CA THR A 125 4.99 10.76 0.82
C THR A 125 6.41 10.38 1.26
N LEU A 126 6.94 9.27 0.73
CA LEU A 126 8.32 8.87 0.99
C LEU A 126 9.30 9.86 0.35
N GLN A 127 9.10 10.22 -0.91
CA GLN A 127 9.97 11.11 -1.69
C GLN A 127 10.11 12.48 -1.04
N THR A 128 9.01 13.11 -0.66
CA THR A 128 8.99 14.38 0.06
C THR A 128 9.60 14.26 1.46
N GLY A 129 9.36 13.11 2.11
CA GLY A 129 9.84 12.74 3.43
C GLY A 129 11.33 12.47 3.56
N LEU A 130 12.04 12.11 2.48
CA LEU A 130 13.48 11.82 2.53
C LEU A 130 14.30 12.98 3.11
N SER A 131 13.87 14.22 2.86
CA SER A 131 14.51 15.42 3.41
C SER A 131 14.42 15.52 4.94
N LYS A 132 13.37 14.93 5.55
CA LYS A 132 13.13 14.93 7.00
C LYS A 132 13.91 13.83 7.74
N LEU A 133 14.53 12.89 7.03
CA LEU A 133 15.34 11.82 7.63
C LEU A 133 16.70 12.29 8.16
N GLY A 134 17.09 13.54 7.90
CA GLY A 134 18.32 14.13 8.41
C GLY A 134 18.55 15.55 7.91
N GLU A 135 19.35 16.33 8.65
CA GLU A 135 19.65 17.74 8.36
C GLU A 135 20.63 17.93 7.19
N SER A 136 21.35 16.88 6.79
CA SER A 136 22.30 16.87 5.68
C SER A 136 22.22 15.59 4.85
N SER A 137 22.71 15.60 3.60
CA SER A 137 22.75 14.41 2.72
C SER A 137 23.39 13.21 3.41
N GLY A 138 24.53 13.40 4.09
CA GLY A 138 25.20 12.31 4.81
C GLY A 138 24.37 11.72 5.95
N SER A 139 23.65 12.57 6.70
CA SER A 139 22.76 12.09 7.76
C SER A 139 21.51 11.38 7.21
N GLN A 140 20.96 11.85 6.09
CA GLN A 140 19.85 11.20 5.37
C GLN A 140 20.29 9.83 4.84
N THR A 141 21.42 9.77 4.14
CA THR A 141 22.02 8.53 3.64
C THR A 141 22.23 7.52 4.76
N LYS A 142 22.75 7.96 5.91
CA LYS A 142 22.94 7.09 7.08
C LYS A 142 21.60 6.56 7.62
N ALA A 143 20.63 7.43 7.84
CA ALA A 143 19.31 7.04 8.36
C ALA A 143 18.59 6.04 7.44
N ILE A 144 18.67 6.28 6.12
CA ILE A 144 18.13 5.37 5.11
C ILE A 144 18.89 4.04 5.12
N SER A 145 20.22 4.07 5.10
CA SER A 145 21.05 2.85 5.14
C SER A 145 20.73 1.99 6.36
N ASP A 146 20.62 2.60 7.54
CA ASP A 146 20.24 1.90 8.78
C ASP A 146 18.83 1.27 8.64
N LEU A 147 17.90 1.95 7.96
CA LEU A 147 16.55 1.46 7.72
C LEU A 147 16.53 0.29 6.73
N LEU A 148 17.30 0.38 5.63
CA LEU A 148 17.46 -0.72 4.68
C LEU A 148 18.02 -1.96 5.39
N GLN A 149 19.02 -1.78 6.26
CA GLN A 149 19.58 -2.89 7.05
C GLN A 149 18.56 -3.48 8.03
N LEU A 150 17.66 -2.66 8.57
CA LEU A 150 16.61 -3.11 9.49
C LEU A 150 15.57 -4.00 8.79
N ILE A 151 15.15 -3.63 7.57
CA ILE A 151 14.05 -4.30 6.87
C ILE A 151 14.53 -5.39 5.89
N LYS A 152 15.84 -5.55 5.68
CA LYS A 152 16.39 -6.53 4.73
C LYS A 152 15.95 -7.97 5.02
N ASP A 153 15.80 -8.31 6.30
CA ASP A 153 15.48 -9.67 6.76
C ASP A 153 13.96 -9.99 6.65
N ILE A 154 13.13 -9.04 6.21
CA ILE A 154 11.71 -9.27 5.99
C ILE A 154 11.52 -10.14 4.73
N PRO A 155 10.96 -11.35 4.86
CA PRO A 155 10.66 -12.20 3.70
C PRO A 155 9.53 -11.59 2.88
N MET A 156 9.71 -11.50 1.55
CA MET A 156 8.76 -10.86 0.62
C MET A 156 8.00 -11.85 -0.26
N ASP A 157 8.38 -13.13 -0.22
CA ASP A 157 7.65 -14.21 -0.86
C ASP A 157 6.67 -14.79 0.15
N GLY A 158 5.37 -14.61 -0.09
CA GLY A 158 4.27 -15.18 0.69
C GLY A 158 4.20 -16.72 0.68
N LYS A 159 5.33 -17.41 0.45
CA LYS A 159 5.53 -18.86 0.38
C LYS A 159 5.64 -19.53 1.75
N GLN A 160 5.73 -18.76 2.84
CA GLN A 160 5.55 -19.34 4.16
C GLN A 160 4.04 -19.55 4.37
N ASP A 161 3.63 -20.70 4.92
CA ASP A 161 2.24 -20.99 5.33
C ASP A 161 1.63 -19.92 6.27
N TYR A 162 2.45 -18.97 6.71
CA TYR A 162 2.09 -17.73 7.37
C TYR A 162 2.54 -16.52 6.55
N ASP A 163 1.60 -15.61 6.25
CA ASP A 163 1.88 -14.27 5.70
C ASP A 163 2.70 -13.42 6.69
N VAL A 164 4.03 -13.59 6.67
CA VAL A 164 4.96 -12.88 7.57
C VAL A 164 5.07 -11.40 7.20
N LEU A 165 5.25 -11.09 5.92
CA LEU A 165 5.32 -9.70 5.43
C LEU A 165 4.09 -8.92 5.89
N GLY A 166 2.92 -9.45 5.56
CA GLY A 166 1.70 -8.77 5.85
C GLY A 166 1.41 -8.73 7.35
N PHE A 167 1.81 -9.74 8.13
CA PHE A 167 1.76 -9.65 9.59
C PHE A 167 2.63 -8.49 10.12
N ILE A 168 3.87 -8.36 9.65
CA ILE A 168 4.79 -7.29 10.06
C ILE A 168 4.22 -5.92 9.66
N TYR A 169 3.71 -5.79 8.45
CA TYR A 169 3.13 -4.53 7.97
C TYR A 169 1.92 -4.12 8.81
N GLU A 170 1.01 -5.05 9.11
CA GLU A 170 -0.14 -4.81 9.99
C GLU A 170 0.28 -4.44 11.41
N TYR A 171 1.25 -5.16 11.95
CA TYR A 171 1.77 -4.92 13.29
C TYR A 171 2.36 -3.51 13.39
N LEU A 172 3.08 -3.05 12.37
CA LEU A 172 3.61 -1.69 12.33
C LEU A 172 2.48 -0.67 12.25
N ILE A 173 1.50 -0.82 11.33
CA ILE A 173 0.33 0.07 11.25
C ILE A 173 -0.37 0.18 12.61
N SER A 174 -0.68 -0.97 13.23
CA SER A 174 -1.34 -1.03 14.53
C SER A 174 -0.51 -0.36 15.63
N SER A 175 0.80 -0.60 15.66
CA SER A 175 1.71 0.01 16.63
C SER A 175 1.79 1.54 16.47
N PHE A 176 1.85 2.04 15.24
CA PHE A 176 1.84 3.47 14.97
C PHE A 176 0.49 4.11 15.33
N ALA A 177 -0.62 3.44 15.03
CA ALA A 177 -1.96 3.90 15.41
C ALA A 177 -2.11 3.99 16.94
N ALA A 178 -1.66 2.96 17.69
CA ALA A 178 -1.69 2.96 19.14
C ALA A 178 -0.86 4.10 19.76
N ASN A 179 0.27 4.45 19.15
CA ASN A 179 1.13 5.55 19.61
C ASN A 179 0.63 6.95 19.18
N ALA A 180 -0.26 7.06 18.19
CA ALA A 180 -0.83 8.32 17.75
C ALA A 180 -1.95 8.86 18.67
N GLY A 181 -2.39 8.08 19.67
CA GLY A 181 -3.37 8.49 20.68
C GLY A 181 -4.82 8.55 20.18
N LYS A 182 -5.70 9.29 20.89
CA LYS A 182 -7.17 9.35 20.66
C LYS A 182 -7.62 9.79 19.25
N LYS A 183 -6.72 10.32 18.42
CA LYS A 183 -6.99 10.69 17.02
C LYS A 183 -6.86 9.51 16.05
N ALA A 184 -6.57 8.30 16.53
CA ALA A 184 -6.25 7.13 15.69
C ALA A 184 -7.47 6.38 15.12
N GLY A 185 -8.69 6.65 15.58
CA GLY A 185 -9.90 5.91 15.16
C GLY A 185 -10.17 5.95 13.65
N GLU A 186 -9.65 6.97 12.97
CA GLU A 186 -9.74 7.17 11.52
C GLU A 186 -8.73 6.30 10.72
N PHE A 187 -7.72 5.71 11.38
CA PHE A 187 -6.57 5.11 10.68
C PHE A 187 -6.51 3.58 10.77
N TYR A 188 -7.11 2.99 11.81
CA TYR A 188 -7.04 1.56 12.05
C TYR A 188 -8.25 1.07 12.86
N THR A 189 -8.91 0.04 12.33
CA THR A 189 -9.96 -0.69 13.01
C THR A 189 -9.32 -1.80 13.86
N PRO A 190 -9.54 -1.84 15.20
CA PRO A 190 -9.01 -2.91 16.05
C PRO A 190 -9.31 -4.31 15.48
N HIS A 191 -8.35 -5.23 15.63
CA HIS A 191 -8.38 -6.50 14.92
C HIS A 191 -9.63 -7.33 15.24
N GLU A 192 -10.04 -7.37 16.50
CA GLU A 192 -11.19 -8.14 16.98
C GLU A 192 -12.50 -7.61 16.38
N VAL A 193 -12.65 -6.29 16.28
CA VAL A 193 -13.82 -5.65 15.66
C VAL A 193 -13.83 -5.91 14.16
N SER A 194 -12.68 -5.75 13.52
CA SER A 194 -12.52 -6.03 12.09
C SER A 194 -12.85 -7.49 11.76
N LEU A 195 -12.39 -8.45 12.56
CA LEU A 195 -12.68 -9.87 12.37
C LEU A 195 -14.18 -10.16 12.53
N LEU A 196 -14.82 -9.62 13.57
CA LEU A 196 -16.26 -9.79 13.77
C LEU A 196 -17.06 -9.29 12.56
N MET A 197 -16.79 -8.07 12.09
CA MET A 197 -17.44 -7.50 10.91
C MET A 197 -17.19 -8.37 9.66
N SER A 198 -15.96 -8.88 9.52
CA SER A 198 -15.56 -9.71 8.38
C SER A 198 -16.31 -11.03 8.31
N GLU A 199 -16.47 -11.73 9.45
CA GLU A 199 -17.17 -13.01 9.49
C GLU A 199 -18.69 -12.83 9.25
N ILE A 200 -19.28 -11.73 9.73
CA ILE A 200 -20.70 -11.40 9.44
C ILE A 200 -20.90 -11.18 7.94
N VAL A 201 -20.04 -10.37 7.31
CA VAL A 201 -20.12 -10.11 5.86
C VAL A 201 -19.89 -11.39 5.09
N ALA A 202 -18.86 -12.17 5.42
CA ALA A 202 -18.52 -13.42 4.76
C ALA A 202 -19.68 -14.42 4.77
N GLU A 203 -20.36 -14.59 5.92
CA GLU A 203 -21.52 -15.47 6.02
C GLU A 203 -22.70 -14.99 5.16
N HIS A 204 -22.90 -13.67 5.05
CA HIS A 204 -23.98 -13.09 4.23
C HIS A 204 -23.77 -13.32 2.72
N VAL A 205 -22.53 -13.30 2.25
CA VAL A 205 -22.17 -13.39 0.82
C VAL A 205 -21.60 -14.75 0.41
N LYS A 206 -21.58 -15.74 1.30
CA LYS A 206 -20.89 -17.03 1.11
C LYS A 206 -21.26 -17.82 -0.15
N ASP A 207 -22.47 -17.62 -0.68
CA ASP A 207 -22.97 -18.34 -1.87
C ASP A 207 -22.68 -17.58 -3.18
N ARG A 208 -22.04 -16.41 -3.12
CA ARG A 208 -21.68 -15.59 -4.27
C ARG A 208 -20.38 -16.07 -4.91
N LYS A 209 -20.34 -16.08 -6.24
CA LYS A 209 -19.14 -16.45 -7.02
C LYS A 209 -18.20 -15.28 -7.30
N GLU A 210 -18.77 -14.08 -7.35
CA GLU A 210 -18.08 -12.80 -7.51
C GLU A 210 -18.68 -11.83 -6.52
N ILE A 211 -17.83 -11.00 -5.89
CA ILE A 211 -18.24 -10.10 -4.82
C ILE A 211 -17.54 -8.76 -5.02
N GLN A 212 -18.30 -7.69 -4.88
CA GLN A 212 -17.79 -6.33 -4.81
C GLN A 212 -17.93 -5.82 -3.37
N ILE A 213 -16.82 -5.37 -2.77
CA ILE A 213 -16.80 -4.82 -1.42
C ILE A 213 -16.30 -3.37 -1.44
N TYR A 214 -16.93 -2.49 -0.65
CA TYR A 214 -16.60 -1.08 -0.59
C TYR A 214 -16.36 -0.59 0.84
N ASP A 215 -15.28 0.18 1.02
CA ASP A 215 -15.04 0.99 2.21
C ASP A 215 -14.86 2.49 1.86
N PRO A 216 -15.86 3.36 2.17
CA PRO A 216 -15.81 4.80 1.89
C PRO A 216 -14.81 5.57 2.76
N THR A 217 -14.28 4.97 3.82
CA THR A 217 -13.38 5.59 4.80
C THR A 217 -12.25 4.61 5.13
N SER A 218 -11.58 4.14 4.10
CA SER A 218 -10.75 2.93 4.14
C SER A 218 -9.55 2.99 5.09
N GLY A 219 -9.09 4.19 5.48
CA GLY A 219 -7.94 4.33 6.36
C GLY A 219 -6.71 3.67 5.75
N SER A 220 -6.20 2.61 6.38
CA SER A 220 -5.07 1.80 5.88
C SER A 220 -5.48 0.60 5.00
N GLY A 221 -6.78 0.42 4.74
CA GLY A 221 -7.33 -0.71 3.99
C GLY A 221 -7.41 -2.02 4.78
N SER A 222 -6.97 -2.05 6.04
CA SER A 222 -6.89 -3.28 6.85
C SER A 222 -8.25 -3.94 7.09
N LEU A 223 -9.31 -3.16 7.30
CA LEU A 223 -10.68 -3.69 7.44
C LEU A 223 -11.11 -4.41 6.15
N LEU A 224 -10.94 -3.74 5.01
CA LEU A 224 -11.28 -4.26 3.69
C LEU A 224 -10.52 -5.55 3.35
N ILE A 225 -9.23 -5.62 3.71
CA ILE A 225 -8.40 -6.83 3.56
C ILE A 225 -8.93 -7.99 4.41
N ASN A 226 -9.31 -7.75 5.66
CA ASN A 226 -9.81 -8.80 6.55
C ASN A 226 -11.14 -9.37 6.07
N ILE A 227 -12.00 -8.51 5.50
CA ILE A 227 -13.26 -8.94 4.88
C ILE A 227 -12.98 -9.80 3.66
N GLY A 228 -12.15 -9.31 2.73
CA GLY A 228 -11.75 -10.08 1.55
C GLY A 228 -11.17 -11.45 1.90
N ARG A 229 -10.35 -11.53 2.95
CA ARG A 229 -9.82 -12.79 3.48
C ARG A 229 -10.89 -13.72 4.05
N SER A 230 -11.86 -13.18 4.76
CA SER A 230 -12.92 -13.98 5.39
C SER A 230 -13.89 -14.50 4.33
N VAL A 231 -14.26 -13.64 3.38
CA VAL A 231 -15.06 -13.97 2.19
C VAL A 231 -14.37 -15.05 1.37
N ALA A 232 -13.06 -14.92 1.10
CA ALA A 232 -12.30 -15.88 0.31
C ALA A 232 -12.29 -17.31 0.91
N LYS A 233 -12.57 -17.51 2.21
CA LYS A 233 -12.70 -18.85 2.81
C LYS A 233 -13.90 -19.64 2.25
N HIS A 234 -14.88 -18.94 1.68
CA HIS A 234 -16.11 -19.51 1.14
C HIS A 234 -16.15 -19.50 -0.39
N MET A 235 -15.08 -19.04 -1.05
CA MET A 235 -15.00 -18.92 -2.50
C MET A 235 -13.99 -19.90 -3.09
N ASP A 236 -14.26 -20.37 -4.31
CA ASP A 236 -13.32 -21.20 -5.07
C ASP A 236 -12.09 -20.39 -5.53
N ASP A 237 -12.29 -19.11 -5.83
CA ASP A 237 -11.26 -18.19 -6.32
C ASP A 237 -11.34 -16.84 -5.60
N ALA A 238 -10.28 -16.49 -4.87
CA ALA A 238 -10.16 -15.23 -4.14
C ALA A 238 -10.01 -14.01 -5.07
N ASP A 239 -9.57 -14.23 -6.32
CA ASP A 239 -9.43 -13.17 -7.33
C ASP A 239 -10.78 -12.74 -7.92
N ASN A 240 -11.89 -13.37 -7.52
CA ASN A 240 -13.24 -12.92 -7.84
C ASN A 240 -13.79 -11.83 -6.89
N ILE A 241 -12.95 -11.32 -5.99
CA ILE A 241 -13.30 -10.21 -5.08
C ILE A 241 -12.77 -8.90 -5.66
N LYS A 242 -13.65 -7.91 -5.85
CA LYS A 242 -13.30 -6.54 -6.25
C LYS A 242 -13.37 -5.60 -5.04
N TYR A 243 -12.32 -4.82 -4.88
CA TYR A 243 -12.08 -3.95 -3.74
C TYR A 243 -12.26 -2.50 -4.16
N PHE A 244 -13.24 -1.83 -3.56
CA PHE A 244 -13.48 -0.41 -3.71
C PHE A 244 -13.06 0.28 -2.41
N ALA A 245 -12.26 1.34 -2.49
CA ALA A 245 -11.83 2.07 -1.31
C ALA A 245 -11.75 3.59 -1.56
N GLN A 246 -12.24 4.37 -0.62
CA GLN A 246 -12.07 5.82 -0.63
C GLN A 246 -11.38 6.27 0.66
N GLU A 247 -10.52 7.27 0.57
CA GLU A 247 -9.82 7.85 1.72
C GLU A 247 -9.55 9.33 1.50
N LEU A 248 -9.82 10.15 2.51
CA LEU A 248 -9.67 11.60 2.43
C LEU A 248 -8.20 12.04 2.45
N LYS A 249 -7.37 11.43 3.30
CA LYS A 249 -5.98 11.86 3.50
C LYS A 249 -5.03 11.17 2.53
N GLN A 250 -4.38 11.94 1.66
CA GLN A 250 -3.44 11.46 0.62
C GLN A 250 -2.41 10.43 1.15
N ASN A 251 -1.77 10.70 2.29
CA ASN A 251 -0.78 9.78 2.85
C ASN A 251 -1.39 8.44 3.29
N THR A 252 -2.61 8.48 3.82
CA THR A 252 -3.36 7.30 4.30
C THR A 252 -3.94 6.53 3.12
N TYR A 253 -4.38 7.23 2.08
CA TYR A 253 -4.75 6.67 0.78
C TYR A 253 -3.60 5.87 0.14
N ASN A 254 -2.38 6.41 0.17
CA ASN A 254 -1.20 5.69 -0.30
C ASN A 254 -0.97 4.40 0.48
N LEU A 255 -1.19 4.40 1.80
CA LEU A 255 -1.10 3.19 2.62
C LEU A 255 -2.14 2.14 2.24
N THR A 256 -3.39 2.54 1.96
CA THR A 256 -4.42 1.62 1.46
C THR A 256 -3.95 0.90 0.20
N ARG A 257 -3.45 1.64 -0.80
CA ARG A 257 -2.97 1.06 -2.07
C ARG A 257 -1.78 0.13 -1.86
N MET A 258 -0.80 0.54 -1.06
CA MET A 258 0.36 -0.30 -0.72
C MET A 258 -0.07 -1.59 -0.04
N ASN A 259 -0.93 -1.48 0.97
CA ASN A 259 -1.39 -2.62 1.77
C ASN A 259 -2.13 -3.63 0.90
N LEU A 260 -3.12 -3.19 0.10
CA LEU A 260 -3.85 -4.08 -0.82
C LEU A 260 -2.91 -4.84 -1.76
N VAL A 261 -1.95 -4.15 -2.37
CA VAL A 261 -0.96 -4.75 -3.27
C VAL A 261 -0.04 -5.76 -2.56
N MET A 262 0.42 -5.46 -1.35
CA MET A 262 1.27 -6.39 -0.58
C MET A 262 0.53 -7.64 -0.11
N ARG A 263 -0.80 -7.58 0.01
CA ARG A 263 -1.65 -8.75 0.29
C ARG A 263 -1.87 -9.64 -0.91
N GLY A 264 -1.30 -9.29 -2.07
CA GLY A 264 -1.39 -10.06 -3.30
C GLY A 264 -2.67 -9.80 -4.08
N ILE A 265 -3.48 -8.80 -3.70
CA ILE A 265 -4.69 -8.45 -4.46
C ILE A 265 -4.25 -7.94 -5.84
N LEU A 266 -4.87 -8.49 -6.88
CA LEU A 266 -4.57 -8.12 -8.26
C LEU A 266 -4.88 -6.62 -8.50
N PRO A 267 -4.00 -5.87 -9.18
CA PRO A 267 -4.26 -4.47 -9.50
C PRO A 267 -5.57 -4.22 -10.25
N SER A 268 -6.03 -5.15 -11.08
CA SER A 268 -7.32 -5.10 -11.77
C SER A 268 -8.53 -5.19 -10.84
N ASN A 269 -8.35 -5.72 -9.63
CA ASN A 269 -9.38 -5.85 -8.61
C ASN A 269 -9.36 -4.70 -7.61
N ILE A 270 -8.45 -3.73 -7.75
CA ILE A 270 -8.30 -2.59 -6.86
C ILE A 270 -8.83 -1.34 -7.57
N THR A 271 -9.91 -0.77 -7.03
CA THR A 271 -10.43 0.54 -7.45
C THR A 271 -10.40 1.44 -6.23
N THR A 272 -9.65 2.54 -6.28
CA THR A 272 -9.50 3.42 -5.12
C THR A 272 -9.52 4.90 -5.51
N ARG A 273 -9.92 5.78 -4.58
CA ARG A 273 -9.87 7.23 -4.76
C ARG A 273 -9.38 7.96 -3.51
N ASN A 274 -8.55 9.00 -3.72
CA ASN A 274 -8.33 10.01 -2.70
C ASN A 274 -9.39 11.10 -2.83
N GLY A 275 -10.21 11.31 -1.81
CA GLY A 275 -11.23 12.34 -1.84
C GLY A 275 -12.25 12.21 -0.71
N ASP A 276 -12.97 13.30 -0.47
CA ASP A 276 -14.02 13.36 0.52
C ASP A 276 -15.27 12.61 0.05
N THR A 277 -15.68 11.59 0.80
CA THR A 277 -16.80 10.70 0.48
C THR A 277 -18.16 11.38 0.62
N LEU A 278 -18.28 12.38 1.49
CA LEU A 278 -19.52 13.14 1.68
C LEU A 278 -19.63 14.24 0.62
N GLU A 279 -18.53 14.93 0.31
CA GLU A 279 -18.55 15.99 -0.69
C GLU A 279 -18.72 15.48 -2.11
N ASN A 280 -18.02 14.40 -2.47
CA ASN A 280 -18.00 13.86 -3.83
C ASN A 280 -18.25 12.36 -3.80
N ASP A 281 -19.46 11.97 -4.23
CA ASP A 281 -19.81 10.55 -4.34
C ASP A 281 -18.87 9.79 -5.28
N TRP A 282 -18.73 8.49 -5.06
CA TRP A 282 -17.77 7.66 -5.81
C TRP A 282 -18.09 6.17 -5.67
N PRO A 283 -17.69 5.30 -6.63
CA PRO A 283 -17.14 5.56 -7.96
C PRO A 283 -18.18 5.98 -8.98
N TYR A 284 -17.74 6.14 -10.22
CA TYR A 284 -18.59 6.22 -11.42
C TYR A 284 -19.16 7.58 -11.73
N PHE A 285 -18.26 8.55 -11.77
CA PHE A 285 -18.31 9.52 -12.84
C PHE A 285 -16.92 9.67 -13.47
N ASP A 286 -16.90 10.02 -14.76
CA ASP A 286 -15.71 10.55 -15.42
C ASP A 286 -15.30 11.83 -14.69
N GLU A 287 -14.05 11.91 -14.22
CA GLU A 287 -13.53 13.11 -13.54
C GLU A 287 -13.64 14.36 -14.45
N SER A 288 -13.72 14.18 -15.77
CA SER A 288 -13.95 15.27 -16.74
C SER A 288 -15.42 15.64 -16.96
N ASP A 289 -16.37 14.77 -16.59
CA ASP A 289 -17.82 15.07 -16.58
C ASP A 289 -18.53 14.38 -15.39
N PRO A 290 -18.35 14.89 -14.16
CA PRO A 290 -18.89 14.26 -12.96
C PRO A 290 -20.41 14.07 -12.94
N VAL A 291 -21.13 14.99 -13.58
CA VAL A 291 -22.60 15.08 -13.50
C VAL A 291 -23.26 14.28 -14.61
N GLY A 292 -22.75 14.37 -15.85
CA GLY A 292 -23.34 13.69 -17.01
C GLY A 292 -23.05 12.19 -17.08
N SER A 293 -22.05 11.72 -16.34
CA SER A 293 -21.61 10.32 -16.36
C SER A 293 -21.86 9.56 -15.05
N TYR A 294 -22.58 10.18 -14.11
CA TYR A 294 -22.89 9.57 -12.81
C TYR A 294 -23.69 8.27 -12.96
N ASN A 295 -23.19 7.19 -12.35
CA ASN A 295 -23.90 5.91 -12.25
C ASN A 295 -23.72 5.31 -10.84
N PRO A 296 -24.76 5.17 -10.02
CA PRO A 296 -24.61 4.68 -8.65
C PRO A 296 -23.87 3.34 -8.58
N LEU A 297 -22.88 3.25 -7.68
CA LEU A 297 -22.24 1.98 -7.39
C LEU A 297 -23.14 1.11 -6.53
N TYR A 298 -23.50 -0.04 -7.07
CA TYR A 298 -24.11 -1.11 -6.28
C TYR A 298 -23.08 -2.19 -6.01
N VAL A 299 -22.75 -2.38 -4.74
CA VAL A 299 -21.85 -3.43 -4.24
C VAL A 299 -22.60 -4.46 -3.42
N ASP A 300 -22.00 -5.63 -3.24
CA ASP A 300 -22.55 -6.71 -2.42
C ASP A 300 -22.37 -6.45 -0.92
N ALA A 301 -21.32 -5.72 -0.53
CA ALA A 301 -21.12 -5.32 0.87
C ALA A 301 -20.46 -3.93 0.99
N VAL A 302 -20.98 -3.13 1.92
CA VAL A 302 -20.35 -1.89 2.38
C VAL A 302 -19.93 -2.07 3.82
N VAL A 303 -18.68 -1.69 4.12
CA VAL A 303 -18.11 -1.73 5.45
C VAL A 303 -17.34 -0.45 5.71
N SER A 304 -17.34 0.04 6.94
CA SER A 304 -16.65 1.28 7.26
C SER A 304 -16.42 1.36 8.76
N ASN A 305 -15.31 1.99 9.13
CA ASN A 305 -15.09 2.53 10.46
C ASN A 305 -14.79 4.03 10.29
N PRO A 306 -15.82 4.86 10.15
CA PRO A 306 -15.65 6.25 9.77
C PRO A 306 -15.00 7.05 10.91
N PRO A 307 -14.38 8.20 10.58
CA PRO A 307 -13.77 9.07 11.57
C PRO A 307 -14.82 9.56 12.59
N TYR A 308 -14.58 9.30 13.88
CA TYR A 308 -15.51 9.66 14.94
C TYR A 308 -15.56 11.18 15.15
N SER A 309 -16.77 11.75 15.06
CA SER A 309 -17.05 13.17 15.33
C SER A 309 -16.29 14.15 14.43
N GLN A 310 -15.85 13.72 13.25
CA GLN A 310 -15.33 14.61 12.23
C GLN A 310 -16.45 15.52 11.72
N GLN A 311 -16.18 16.83 11.71
CA GLN A 311 -17.12 17.82 11.18
C GLN A 311 -17.17 17.70 9.65
N TRP A 312 -18.35 17.89 9.08
CA TRP A 312 -18.61 17.93 7.64
C TRP A 312 -19.60 19.06 7.35
N ASP A 313 -19.64 19.51 6.09
CA ASP A 313 -20.49 20.62 5.67
C ASP A 313 -21.79 20.12 5.01
N PRO A 314 -22.96 20.28 5.67
CA PRO A 314 -24.24 19.89 5.08
C PRO A 314 -24.81 20.93 4.12
N ASP A 315 -24.24 22.13 4.03
CA ASP A 315 -24.83 23.23 3.25
C ASP A 315 -24.89 22.87 1.75
N GLY A 316 -26.08 23.01 1.16
CA GLY A 316 -26.30 22.73 -0.26
C GLY A 316 -26.37 21.24 -0.63
N LYS A 317 -26.47 20.33 0.37
CA LYS A 317 -26.58 18.88 0.16
C LYS A 317 -28.02 18.37 0.06
N ASP A 318 -29.03 19.24 0.19
CA ASP A 318 -30.46 18.88 0.21
C ASP A 318 -30.96 18.18 -1.06
N THR A 319 -30.26 18.35 -2.19
CA THR A 319 -30.62 17.77 -3.48
C THR A 319 -29.86 16.49 -3.81
N ASP A 320 -28.89 16.10 -2.98
CA ASP A 320 -28.14 14.87 -3.16
C ASP A 320 -28.94 13.68 -2.62
N PRO A 321 -29.21 12.65 -3.45
CA PRO A 321 -30.03 11.49 -3.06
C PRO A 321 -29.56 10.74 -1.81
N ARG A 322 -28.30 10.90 -1.40
CA ARG A 322 -27.74 10.27 -0.20
C ARG A 322 -28.24 10.90 1.10
N TYR A 323 -28.70 12.16 1.06
CA TYR A 323 -29.18 12.92 2.22
C TYR A 323 -30.67 13.25 2.17
N ALA A 324 -31.35 12.91 1.08
CA ALA A 324 -32.76 13.25 0.81
C ALA A 324 -33.77 12.44 1.64
#